data_AF-A0A4Q3HR31-F1
#
_entry.id   AF-A0A4Q3HR31-F1
#
_cell.length_a   1.000
_cell.length_b   1.000
_cell.length_c   1.000
_cell.angle_alpha   90.00
_cell.angle_beta   90.00
_cell.angle_gamma   90.00
#
_symmetry.space_group_name_H-M   'P 1'
#
loop_
_entity.id
_entity.type
_entity.pdbx_description
1 polymer ?
#
loop_
_entity_poly.entity_id
_entity_poly.type
_entity_poly.pdbx_seq_one_letter_code
_entity_poly.pdbx_strand_id
1 'polypeptide(L)' 'EIGKCGGAFCVTLKTGKHAGRQIGKLSPKGSDYTGEITDPEADKTYSGSGSVSGNSLMMKGCVMKILCKSQTWTRL' A
#
# COMPACT_ATOMS: atom_id res chain seq x y z
N GLU A 1 8.45 -4.39 -5.01
CA GLU A 1 9.16 -4.16 -3.73
C GLU A 1 8.59 -2.94 -3.04
N ILE A 2 8.58 -2.98 -1.71
CA ILE A 2 8.16 -1.87 -0.86
C ILE A 2 9.41 -1.38 -0.12
N GLY A 3 9.80 -0.13 -0.37
CA GLY A 3 10.98 0.49 0.23
C GLY A 3 10.63 1.80 0.93
N LYS A 4 11.44 2.22 1.91
CA LYS A 4 11.31 3.57 2.49
C LYS A 4 11.72 4.61 1.45
N CYS A 5 10.90 5.64 1.26
CA CYS A 5 11.17 6.77 0.39
C CYS A 5 10.92 8.07 1.18
N GLY A 6 11.95 8.49 1.91
CA GLY A 6 11.84 9.58 2.88
C GLY A 6 10.93 9.20 4.05
N GLY A 7 9.96 10.04 4.38
CA GLY A 7 8.99 9.80 5.45
C GLY A 7 7.84 8.85 5.07
N ALA A 8 7.83 8.30 3.86
CA ALA A 8 6.79 7.41 3.35
C ALA A 8 7.38 6.05 2.91
N PHE A 9 6.52 5.10 2.56
CA PHE A 9 6.89 3.86 1.88
C PHE A 9 6.45 3.92 0.42
N CYS A 10 7.36 3.61 -0.50
CA CYS A 10 7.08 3.59 -1.93
C CYS A 10 7.06 2.15 -2.43
N VAL A 11 6.07 1.88 -3.27
CA VAL A 11 5.90 0.59 -3.95
C VAL A 11 6.44 0.74 -5.35
N THR A 12 7.43 -0.07 -5.70
CA THR A 12 8.08 -0.08 -7.01
C THR A 12 7.98 -1.47 -7.61
N LEU A 13 7.60 -1.57 -8.88
CA LEU A 13 7.59 -2.85 -9.58
C LEU A 13 9.03 -3.35 -9.77
N LYS A 14 9.31 -4.58 -9.34
CA LYS A 14 10.65 -5.18 -9.51
C LYS A 14 10.80 -5.91 -10.84
N THR A 15 9.70 -6.38 -11.40
CA THR A 15 9.66 -7.25 -12.57
C THR A 15 8.50 -6.83 -13.49
N GLY A 16 8.47 -7.39 -14.69
CA GLY A 16 7.43 -7.11 -15.70
C GLY A 16 7.74 -5.89 -16.57
N LYS A 17 6.78 -5.54 -17.44
CA LYS A 17 6.92 -4.47 -18.45
C LYS A 17 7.17 -3.08 -17.83
N HIS A 18 6.71 -2.88 -16.61
CA HIS A 18 6.81 -1.61 -15.87
C HIS A 18 7.82 -1.68 -14.72
N ALA A 19 8.78 -2.62 -14.78
CA ALA A 19 9.84 -2.74 -13.78
C ALA A 19 10.60 -1.41 -13.60
N GLY A 20 10.93 -1.08 -12.34
CA GLY A 20 11.57 0.18 -11.94
C GLY A 20 10.60 1.35 -11.76
N ARG A 21 9.35 1.24 -12.23
CA ARG A 21 8.34 2.30 -12.03
C ARG A 21 7.81 2.26 -10.60
N GLN A 22 7.84 3.41 -9.94
CA GLN A 22 7.11 3.60 -8.70
C GLN A 22 5.62 3.65 -9.03
N ILE A 23 4.89 2.71 -8.46
CA ILE A 23 3.46 2.56 -8.66
C ILE A 23 2.65 2.91 -7.42
N GLY A 24 3.27 3.14 -6.28
CA GLY A 24 2.52 3.53 -5.10
C GLY A 24 3.34 4.25 -4.05
N LYS A 25 2.62 4.97 -3.17
CA LYS A 25 3.21 5.69 -2.04
C LYS A 25 2.25 5.65 -0.86
N LEU A 26 2.72 5.13 0.26
CA LEU A 26 2.03 5.05 1.55
C LEU A 26 2.69 6.04 2.51
N SER A 27 1.98 7.09 2.88
CA SER A 27 2.46 8.10 3.81
C SER A 27 1.89 7.84 5.21
N PRO A 28 2.65 8.08 6.28
CA PRO A 28 2.15 7.97 7.63
C PRO A 28 1.04 9.00 7.89
N LYS A 29 0.01 8.58 8.61
CA LYS A 29 -1.13 9.36 9.05
C LYS A 29 -1.44 8.96 10.50
N GLY A 30 -0.77 9.61 11.45
CA GLY A 30 -0.83 9.20 12.85
C GLY A 30 -0.15 7.85 13.07
N SER A 31 -0.87 6.89 13.66
CA SER A 31 -0.41 5.50 13.86
C SER A 31 -0.58 4.62 12.62
N ASP A 32 -1.30 5.10 11.60
CA ASP A 32 -1.60 4.36 10.38
C ASP A 32 -0.80 4.90 9.19
N TYR A 33 -0.84 4.18 8.07
CA TYR A 33 -0.34 4.62 6.77
C TYR A 33 -1.50 4.70 5.79
N THR A 34 -1.53 5.77 5.01
CA THR A 34 -2.52 5.96 3.94
C THR A 34 -1.80 6.28 2.65
N GLY A 35 -2.32 5.78 1.55
CA GLY A 35 -1.73 6.06 0.26
C GLY A 35 -2.43 5.37 -0.87
N GLU A 36 -1.74 5.30 -2.00
CA GLU A 36 -2.33 4.85 -3.25
C GLU A 36 -1.36 3.94 -4.00
N ILE A 37 -1.92 3.03 -4.77
CA ILE A 37 -1.21 2.15 -5.69
C ILE A 37 -1.91 2.24 -7.05
N THR A 38 -1.16 2.60 -8.07
CA THR A 38 -1.57 2.64 -9.47
C THR A 38 -1.16 1.36 -10.16
N ASP A 39 -2.10 0.61 -10.70
CA ASP A 39 -1.83 -0.43 -11.67
C ASP A 39 -1.48 0.23 -13.01
N PRO A 40 -0.22 0.14 -13.48
CA PRO A 40 0.20 0.77 -14.73
C PRO A 40 -0.28 0.05 -15.99
N GLU A 41 -0.74 -1.21 -15.88
CA GLU A 41 -1.31 -1.93 -17.03
C GLU A 41 -2.76 -1.55 -17.26
N ALA A 42 -3.53 -1.40 -16.18
CA ALA A 42 -4.93 -0.98 -16.24
C ALA A 42 -5.12 0.55 -16.20
N ASP A 43 -4.06 1.31 -15.93
CA ASP A 43 -4.06 2.75 -15.63
C ASP A 43 -5.07 3.12 -14.53
N LYS A 44 -5.16 2.27 -13.50
CA LYS A 44 -6.12 2.40 -12.39
C LYS A 44 -5.41 2.67 -11.09
N THR A 45 -5.84 3.71 -10.38
CA THR A 45 -5.32 4.04 -9.05
C THR A 45 -6.27 3.57 -7.95
N TYR A 46 -5.71 2.86 -6.97
CA TYR A 46 -6.39 2.27 -5.84
C TYR A 46 -5.87 2.92 -4.56
N SER A 47 -6.74 3.63 -3.84
CA SER A 47 -6.40 4.21 -2.54
C SER A 47 -6.63 3.20 -1.42
N GLY A 48 -5.71 3.15 -0.46
CA GLY A 48 -5.76 2.22 0.65
C GLY A 48 -5.19 2.81 1.95
N SER A 49 -5.62 2.23 3.07
CA SER A 49 -5.09 2.54 4.39
C SER A 49 -4.65 1.25 5.08
N GLY A 50 -3.48 1.28 5.72
CA GLY A 50 -3.01 0.17 6.54
C GLY A 50 -2.16 0.64 7.72
N SER A 51 -2.35 0.01 8.87
CA SER A 51 -1.56 0.23 10.09
C SER A 51 -0.29 -0.62 10.02
N VAL A 52 0.88 -0.10 10.43
CA VAL A 52 2.03 -0.96 10.70
C VAL A 52 2.22 -1.04 12.21
N SER A 53 2.13 -2.24 12.77
CA SER A 53 2.42 -2.54 14.17
C SER A 53 3.52 -3.59 14.24
N GLY A 54 4.74 -3.16 14.60
CA GLY A 54 5.93 -4.02 14.57
C GLY A 54 6.22 -4.57 13.18
N ASN A 55 6.14 -5.89 13.02
CA ASN A 55 6.32 -6.59 11.74
C ASN A 55 5.00 -6.85 10.98
N SER A 56 3.86 -6.36 11.49
CA SER A 56 2.53 -6.64 10.93
C SER A 56 1.95 -5.41 10.26
N LEU A 57 1.55 -5.53 8.99
CA LEU A 57 0.80 -4.53 8.24
C LEU A 57 -0.70 -4.90 8.25
N MET A 58 -1.51 -4.18 9.01
CA MET A 58 -2.96 -4.34 9.04
C MET A 58 -3.61 -3.45 7.98
N MET A 59 -3.99 -4.00 6.83
CA MET A 59 -4.73 -3.27 5.82
C MET A 59 -6.22 -3.25 6.16
N LYS A 60 -6.81 -2.06 6.21
CA LYS A 60 -8.25 -1.86 6.38
C LYS A 60 -8.83 -1.38 5.05
N GLY A 61 -9.55 -2.27 4.38
CA GLY A 61 -10.33 -1.94 3.19
C GLY A 61 -11.81 -2.11 3.49
N CYS A 62 -12.60 -1.04 3.35
CA CYS A 62 -14.05 -1.15 3.40
C CYS A 62 -14.58 -1.24 1.97
N VAL A 63 -15.03 -2.43 1.57
CA VAL A 63 -15.77 -2.59 0.33
C VAL A 63 -17.17 -2.03 0.60
N MET A 64 -17.50 -0.90 -0.06
CA MET A 64 -18.82 -0.26 -0.03
C MET A 64 -19.36 0.09 1.37
N LYS A 65 -18.57 0.74 2.25
CA LYS A 65 -18.99 1.29 3.57
C LYS A 65 -19.66 0.31 4.58
N ILE A 66 -19.97 -0.93 4.19
CA ILE A 66 -20.77 -1.89 4.98
C ILE A 66 -19.93 -3.11 5.37
N LEU A 67 -18.97 -3.52 4.54
CA LEU A 67 -18.12 -4.68 4.80
C LEU A 67 -16.65 -4.24 4.90
N CYS A 68 -16.28 -3.78 6.10
CA CYS A 68 -14.89 -3.50 6.44
C CYS A 68 -14.15 -4.80 6.74
N LYS A 69 -13.43 -5.31 5.72
CA LYS A 69 -12.52 -6.44 5.90
C LYS A 69 -11.15 -5.86 6.28
N SER A 70 -10.71 -6.23 7.48
CA SER A 70 -9.33 -5.99 7.90
C SER A 70 -8.54 -7.25 7.57
N GLN A 71 -7.43 -7.10 6.85
CA GLN A 71 -6.49 -8.20 6.59
C GLN A 71 -5.13 -7.82 7.16
N THR A 72 -4.61 -8.65 8.06
CA THR A 72 -3.30 -8.48 8.65
C THR A 72 -2.28 -9.26 7.84
N TRP A 73 -1.36 -8.54 7.22
CA TRP A 73 -0.22 -9.06 6.47
C TRP A 73 1.00 -9.03 7.37
N THR A 74 1.42 -10.19 7.84
CA THR A 74 2.67 -10.30 8.61
C THR A 74 3.84 -10.32 7.64
N ARG A 75 4.81 -9.44 7.84
CA ARG A 75 6.09 -9.51 7.13
C ARG A 75 6.82 -10.77 7.63
N LEU A 76 6.96 -11.76 6.74
CA LEU A 76 7.90 -12.88 6.92
C LEU A 76 9.35 -12.38 6.82
#